data_AF-A0A497AAI2-F1
#
_entry.id   AF-A0A497AAI2-F1
#
_cell.length_a   1.000
_cell.length_b   1.000
_cell.length_c   1.000
_cell.angle_alpha   90.00
_cell.angle_beta   90.00
_cell.angle_gamma   90.00
#
_symmetry.space_group_name_H-M   'P 1'
#
loop_
_entity.id
_entity.type
_entity.pdbx_description
1 polymer ?
#
loop_
_entity_poly.entity_id
_entity_poly.type
_entity_poly.pdbx_seq_one_letter_code
_entity_poly.pdbx_strand_id
1 'polypeptide(L)'
;MAKELRAMCARCARRLCDPDIGANEVPSVDEAPYFCPMKLFPELIEKAIVEYDKTEVKEFARLASVQEFECYEQTGKGLRTKFPRIEELIQFANKCGYHKLGIAFCIGLANEAGMLTNILENKGFSVVSVCCKLGATAKERIDIKPEQKIEGPERWESMCNPIAQAEVLNA
;
A
#
# COMPACT_ATOMS: atom_id res chain seq x y z
N MET A 1 -14.81 13.70 31.45
CA MET A 1 -13.84 13.67 30.32
C MET A 1 -14.63 13.46 29.04
N ALA A 2 -14.67 14.46 28.15
CA ALA A 2 -15.32 14.28 26.85
C ALA A 2 -14.57 13.19 26.08
N LYS A 3 -15.31 12.22 25.56
CA LYS A 3 -14.74 11.09 24.81
C LYS A 3 -14.17 11.66 23.51
N GLU A 4 -12.86 11.57 23.32
CA GLU A 4 -12.21 12.03 22.11
C GLU A 4 -12.84 11.33 20.89
N LEU A 5 -13.41 12.12 20.00
CA LEU A 5 -14.04 11.65 18.78
C LEU A 5 -12.93 11.19 17.83
N ARG A 6 -12.97 9.92 17.43
CA ARG A 6 -12.00 9.32 16.51
C ARG A 6 -12.68 8.63 15.34
N ALA A 7 -12.03 8.67 14.19
CA ALA A 7 -12.45 7.96 12.99
C ALA A 7 -12.65 6.45 13.27
N MET A 8 -13.80 5.89 12.87
CA MET A 8 -14.12 4.47 13.07
C MET A 8 -14.83 3.85 11.85
N CYS A 9 -14.23 3.92 10.66
CA CYS A 9 -14.80 3.34 9.43
C CYS A 9 -15.19 1.86 9.55
N ALA A 10 -14.46 1.07 10.35
CA ALA A 10 -14.76 -0.35 10.58
C ALA A 10 -16.09 -0.59 11.34
N ARG A 11 -16.64 0.43 12.00
CA ARG A 11 -17.94 0.38 12.71
C ARG A 11 -19.08 1.01 11.90
N CYS A 12 -18.80 1.45 10.68
CA CYS A 12 -19.78 2.10 9.84
C CYS A 12 -20.82 1.08 9.36
N ALA A 13 -22.09 1.29 9.69
CA ALA A 13 -23.17 0.39 9.30
C ALA A 13 -23.57 0.53 7.82
N ARG A 14 -23.28 1.68 7.19
CA ARG A 14 -23.61 1.98 5.79
C ARG A 14 -22.50 2.77 5.11
N ARG A 15 -22.03 2.31 3.96
CA ARG A 15 -20.97 2.97 3.17
C ARG A 15 -21.55 4.08 2.30
N LEU A 16 -21.79 5.25 2.89
CA LEU A 16 -22.24 6.44 2.13
C LEU A 16 -21.18 6.95 1.14
N CYS A 17 -19.91 6.61 1.36
CA CYS A 17 -18.80 6.90 0.46
C CYS A 17 -18.72 5.98 -0.76
N ASP A 18 -19.53 4.93 -0.81
CA ASP A 18 -19.63 3.98 -1.93
C ASP A 18 -21.12 3.67 -2.20
N PRO A 19 -21.90 4.68 -2.62
CA PRO A 19 -23.34 4.52 -2.80
C PRO A 19 -23.69 3.99 -4.20
N ASP A 20 -24.78 3.24 -4.28
CA ASP A 20 -25.41 2.86 -5.55
C ASP A 20 -26.36 3.97 -6.02
N ILE A 21 -25.81 4.95 -6.75
CA ILE A 21 -26.52 6.12 -7.30
C ILE A 21 -26.10 6.36 -8.75
N GLY A 22 -26.90 7.12 -9.50
CA GLY A 22 -26.62 7.48 -10.88
C GLY A 22 -25.39 8.39 -11.04
N ALA A 23 -24.77 8.36 -12.22
CA ALA A 23 -23.54 9.10 -12.52
C ALA A 23 -23.65 10.65 -12.39
N ASN A 24 -24.86 11.19 -12.35
CA ASN A 24 -25.11 12.63 -12.20
C ASN A 24 -25.58 13.00 -10.77
N GLU A 25 -25.57 12.04 -9.84
CA GLU A 25 -25.94 12.24 -8.45
C GLU A 25 -24.70 12.42 -7.58
N VAL A 26 -24.85 13.15 -6.46
CA VAL A 26 -23.76 13.39 -5.50
C VAL A 26 -24.04 12.61 -4.22
N PRO A 27 -23.07 11.83 -3.71
CA PRO A 27 -23.22 11.17 -2.41
C PRO A 27 -23.50 12.18 -1.28
N SER A 28 -24.55 11.96 -0.49
CA SER A 28 -24.78 12.73 0.75
C SER A 28 -24.08 12.07 1.94
N VAL A 29 -23.48 12.91 2.79
CA VAL A 29 -22.84 12.49 4.04
C VAL A 29 -23.66 12.86 5.28
N ASP A 30 -24.88 13.38 5.12
CA ASP A 30 -25.71 13.88 6.24
C ASP A 30 -26.05 12.78 7.23
N GLU A 31 -26.34 11.58 6.74
CA GLU A 31 -26.62 10.39 7.54
C GLU A 31 -25.35 9.71 8.07
N ALA A 32 -24.16 10.25 7.77
CA ALA A 32 -22.92 9.61 8.22
C ALA A 32 -22.83 9.61 9.75
N PRO A 33 -22.34 8.54 10.38
CA PRO A 33 -22.22 8.48 11.83
C PRO A 33 -21.26 9.57 12.35
N TYR A 34 -21.41 9.94 13.62
CA TYR A 34 -20.59 10.98 14.26
C TYR A 34 -19.07 10.68 14.22
N PHE A 35 -18.68 9.42 14.01
CA PHE A 35 -17.29 8.97 13.88
C PHE A 35 -16.79 8.90 12.43
N CYS A 36 -17.59 9.33 11.45
CA CYS A 36 -17.22 9.30 10.04
C CYS A 36 -16.08 10.29 9.76
N PRO A 37 -14.97 9.87 9.12
CA PRO A 37 -13.90 10.80 8.74
C PRO A 37 -14.36 11.96 7.87
N MET A 38 -15.36 11.74 6.99
CA MET A 38 -15.93 12.81 6.14
C MET A 38 -16.62 13.91 6.97
N LYS A 39 -17.03 13.62 8.21
CA LYS A 39 -17.57 14.62 9.15
C LYS A 39 -16.52 15.19 10.09
N LEU A 40 -15.60 14.35 10.55
CA LEU A 40 -14.58 14.75 11.53
C LEU A 40 -13.44 15.58 10.91
N PHE A 41 -13.12 15.34 9.64
CA PHE A 41 -11.93 15.88 8.99
C PHE A 41 -12.20 16.45 7.57
N PRO A 42 -13.25 17.26 7.34
CA PRO A 42 -13.57 17.78 6.01
C PRO A 42 -12.41 18.59 5.40
N GLU A 43 -11.79 19.48 6.18
CA GLU A 43 -10.66 20.32 5.74
C GLU A 43 -9.41 19.48 5.39
N LEU A 44 -9.16 18.41 6.14
CA LEU A 44 -8.03 17.51 5.85
C LEU A 44 -8.26 16.76 4.54
N ILE A 45 -9.50 16.34 4.27
CA ILE A 45 -9.86 15.67 3.01
C ILE A 45 -9.70 16.63 1.85
N GLU A 46 -10.20 17.87 1.97
CA GLU A 46 -10.03 18.90 0.94
C GLU A 46 -8.55 19.15 0.65
N LYS A 47 -7.74 19.34 1.70
CA LYS A 47 -6.29 19.50 1.56
C LYS A 47 -5.62 18.29 0.88
N ALA A 48 -6.05 17.07 1.21
CA ALA A 48 -5.50 15.86 0.60
C ALA A 48 -5.88 15.74 -0.88
N ILE A 49 -7.08 16.18 -1.28
CA ILE A 49 -7.51 16.16 -2.69
C ILE A 49 -6.67 17.12 -3.55
N VAL A 50 -6.25 18.26 -3.01
CA VAL A 50 -5.38 19.22 -3.73
C VAL A 50 -4.03 18.61 -4.13
N GLU A 51 -3.57 17.55 -3.46
CA GLU A 51 -2.33 16.86 -3.88
C GLU A 51 -2.43 16.26 -5.29
N TYR A 52 -3.63 15.95 -5.77
CA TYR A 52 -3.87 15.48 -7.14
C TYR A 52 -3.81 16.61 -8.19
N ASP A 53 -3.59 17.87 -7.81
CA ASP A 53 -3.29 18.94 -8.75
C ASP A 53 -1.83 18.88 -9.24
N LYS A 54 -0.96 18.16 -8.51
CA LYS A 54 0.41 17.85 -8.97
C LYS A 54 0.33 16.87 -10.14
N THR A 55 0.98 17.20 -11.25
CA THR A 55 0.81 16.47 -12.51
C THR A 55 1.19 14.99 -12.40
N GLU A 56 2.30 14.71 -11.70
CA GLU A 56 2.81 13.37 -11.48
C GLU A 56 1.89 12.53 -10.57
N VAL A 57 1.32 13.14 -9.53
CA VAL A 57 0.37 12.48 -8.62
C VAL A 57 -0.93 12.20 -9.35
N LYS A 58 -1.43 13.18 -10.12
CA LYS A 58 -2.63 13.06 -10.95
C LYS A 58 -2.50 11.90 -11.94
N GLU A 59 -1.40 11.86 -12.68
CA GLU A 59 -1.23 10.87 -13.74
C GLU A 59 -1.02 9.47 -13.15
N PHE A 60 -0.23 9.34 -12.08
CA PHE A 60 -0.09 8.08 -11.37
C PHE A 60 -1.44 7.53 -10.89
N ALA A 61 -2.26 8.37 -10.25
CA ALA A 61 -3.57 7.99 -9.75
C ALA A 61 -4.54 7.63 -10.89
N ARG A 62 -4.53 8.42 -11.98
CA ARG A 62 -5.35 8.15 -13.16
C ARG A 62 -5.00 6.80 -13.79
N LEU A 63 -3.71 6.51 -13.96
CA LEU A 63 -3.25 5.22 -14.50
C LEU A 63 -3.60 4.06 -13.56
N ALA A 64 -3.57 4.26 -12.24
CA ALA A 64 -3.98 3.25 -11.28
C ALA A 64 -5.47 2.93 -11.41
N SER A 65 -6.33 3.95 -11.50
CA SER A 65 -7.78 3.75 -11.72
C SER A 65 -8.09 3.11 -13.08
N VAL A 66 -7.32 3.45 -14.13
CA VAL A 66 -7.44 2.77 -15.43
C VAL A 66 -7.05 1.30 -15.32
N GLN A 67 -5.95 0.99 -14.62
CA GLN A 67 -5.54 -0.40 -14.40
C GLN A 67 -6.58 -1.20 -13.60
N GLU A 68 -7.18 -0.58 -12.57
CA GLU A 68 -8.26 -1.18 -11.80
C GLU A 68 -9.44 -1.53 -12.73
N PHE A 69 -9.94 -0.57 -13.50
CA PHE A 69 -10.99 -0.81 -14.49
C PHE A 69 -10.63 -1.95 -15.45
N GLU A 70 -9.41 -1.92 -15.99
CA GLU A 70 -8.91 -2.96 -16.88
C GLU A 70 -8.73 -4.31 -16.20
N CYS A 71 -8.66 -4.41 -14.87
CA CYS A 71 -8.55 -5.66 -14.12
C CYS A 71 -9.92 -6.32 -13.91
N TYR A 72 -10.98 -5.53 -13.86
CA TYR A 72 -12.34 -6.02 -13.67
C TYR A 72 -13.05 -6.34 -14.99
N GLU A 73 -13.95 -7.31 -14.95
CA GLU A 73 -14.86 -7.61 -16.04
C GLU A 73 -16.24 -7.98 -15.50
N GLN A 74 -17.28 -7.58 -16.25
CA GLN A 74 -18.65 -7.99 -15.99
C GLN A 74 -18.93 -9.31 -16.72
N THR A 75 -19.31 -10.34 -15.97
CA THR A 75 -19.70 -11.64 -16.54
C THR A 75 -21.18 -11.92 -16.28
N GLY A 76 -21.73 -12.97 -16.90
CA GLY A 76 -23.07 -13.47 -16.56
C GLY A 76 -23.23 -13.93 -15.10
N LYS A 77 -22.13 -14.08 -14.35
CA LYS A 77 -22.11 -14.43 -12.92
C LYS A 77 -21.82 -13.22 -12.01
N GLY A 78 -21.71 -12.02 -12.58
CA GLY A 78 -21.37 -10.78 -11.88
C GLY A 78 -19.94 -10.29 -12.17
N LEU A 79 -19.52 -9.29 -11.38
CA LEU A 79 -18.23 -8.63 -11.47
C LEU A 79 -17.12 -9.54 -10.92
N ARG A 80 -16.01 -9.69 -11.66
CA ARG A 80 -14.82 -10.41 -11.20
C ARG A 80 -13.53 -9.76 -11.70
N THR A 81 -12.40 -10.14 -11.13
CA THR A 81 -11.07 -9.81 -11.67
C THR A 81 -10.64 -10.84 -12.72
N LYS A 82 -9.98 -10.39 -13.80
CA LYS A 82 -9.41 -11.26 -14.84
C LYS A 82 -7.90 -11.45 -14.74
N PHE A 83 -7.20 -10.62 -13.95
CA PHE A 83 -5.74 -10.71 -13.78
C PHE A 83 -5.35 -10.98 -12.32
N PRO A 84 -4.30 -11.79 -12.07
CA PRO A 84 -3.68 -11.89 -10.75
C PRO A 84 -2.86 -10.62 -10.44
N ARG A 85 -2.63 -10.36 -9.15
CA ARG A 85 -1.97 -9.13 -8.66
C ARG A 85 -0.57 -8.89 -9.25
N ILE A 86 0.20 -9.94 -9.52
CA ILE A 86 1.54 -9.77 -10.13
C ILE A 86 1.43 -9.30 -11.59
N GLU A 87 0.49 -9.84 -12.37
CA GLU A 87 0.25 -9.38 -13.75
C GLU A 87 -0.32 -7.96 -13.77
N GLU A 88 -1.22 -7.63 -12.85
CA GLU A 88 -1.72 -6.26 -12.66
C GLU A 88 -0.59 -5.27 -12.35
N LEU A 89 0.35 -5.64 -11.46
CA LEU A 89 1.54 -4.84 -11.15
C LEU A 89 2.41 -4.61 -12.39
N ILE A 90 2.65 -5.66 -13.18
CA ILE A 90 3.44 -5.58 -14.42
C ILE A 90 2.77 -4.65 -15.44
N GLN A 91 1.45 -4.79 -15.64
CA GLN A 91 0.70 -3.93 -16.55
C GLN A 91 0.73 -2.47 -16.09
N PHE A 92 0.50 -2.23 -14.80
CA PHE A 92 0.56 -0.90 -14.22
C PHE A 92 1.93 -0.24 -14.36
N ALA A 93 3.00 -0.96 -14.00
CA ALA A 93 4.37 -0.46 -14.11
C ALA A 93 4.72 -0.06 -15.55
N ASN A 94 4.28 -0.86 -16.54
CA ASN A 94 4.45 -0.52 -17.95
C ASN A 94 3.65 0.73 -18.35
N LYS A 95 2.40 0.88 -17.89
CA LYS A 95 1.61 2.10 -18.15
C LYS A 95 2.26 3.35 -17.58
N CYS A 96 2.89 3.24 -16.42
CA CYS A 96 3.65 4.32 -15.80
C CYS A 96 5.01 4.58 -16.47
N GLY A 97 5.43 3.74 -17.44
CA GLY A 97 6.75 3.85 -18.06
C GLY A 97 7.91 3.51 -17.13
N TYR A 98 7.67 2.71 -16.09
CA TYR A 98 8.72 2.32 -15.14
C TYR A 98 9.58 1.21 -15.72
N HIS A 99 10.89 1.35 -15.57
CA HIS A 99 11.87 0.34 -16.02
C HIS A 99 12.67 -0.27 -14.87
N LYS A 100 12.73 0.41 -13.71
CA LYS A 100 13.37 -0.07 -12.48
C LYS A 100 12.31 -0.28 -11.41
N LEU A 101 12.29 -1.45 -10.78
CA LEU A 101 11.35 -1.78 -9.70
C LEU A 101 12.11 -2.20 -8.43
N GLY A 102 11.70 -1.64 -7.30
CA GLY A 102 12.24 -1.94 -5.98
C GLY A 102 11.38 -2.96 -5.21
N ILE A 103 12.02 -3.94 -4.57
CA ILE A 103 11.37 -4.94 -3.72
C ILE A 103 11.97 -4.87 -2.31
N ALA A 104 11.27 -4.24 -1.36
CA ALA A 104 11.58 -4.40 0.06
C ALA A 104 10.89 -5.65 0.60
N PHE A 105 11.64 -6.57 1.24
CA PHE A 105 11.07 -7.84 1.70
C PHE A 105 11.59 -8.27 3.07
N CYS A 106 10.80 -9.08 3.77
CA CYS A 106 11.19 -9.74 5.02
C CYS A 106 12.14 -10.91 4.72
N ILE A 107 13.16 -11.16 5.57
CA ILE A 107 14.05 -12.32 5.42
C ILE A 107 13.29 -13.66 5.35
N GLY A 108 12.13 -13.76 6.01
CA GLY A 108 11.27 -14.94 5.97
C GLY A 108 10.55 -15.16 4.64
N LEU A 109 10.57 -14.18 3.73
CA LEU A 109 9.99 -14.24 2.39
C LEU A 109 11.05 -14.17 1.30
N ALA A 110 12.29 -14.59 1.60
CA ALA A 110 13.41 -14.50 0.66
C ALA A 110 13.17 -15.33 -0.61
N ASN A 111 12.52 -16.49 -0.49
CA ASN A 111 12.21 -17.34 -1.63
C ASN A 111 11.17 -16.68 -2.54
N GLU A 112 10.09 -16.15 -1.98
CA GLU A 112 9.03 -15.43 -2.69
C GLU A 112 9.57 -14.17 -3.36
N ALA A 113 10.45 -13.43 -2.67
CA ALA A 113 11.13 -12.27 -3.24
C ALA A 113 12.02 -12.65 -4.42
N GLY A 114 12.73 -13.78 -4.35
CA GLY A 114 13.52 -14.33 -5.45
C GLY A 114 12.65 -14.73 -6.65
N MET A 115 11.51 -15.39 -6.39
CA MET A 115 10.54 -15.74 -7.45
C MET A 115 9.98 -14.48 -8.13
N LEU A 116 9.58 -13.47 -7.36
CA LEU A 116 9.07 -12.21 -7.90
C LEU A 116 10.15 -11.47 -8.70
N THR A 117 11.39 -11.44 -8.20
CA THR A 117 12.54 -10.86 -8.92
C THR A 117 12.67 -11.49 -10.31
N ASN A 118 12.74 -12.82 -10.38
CA ASN A 118 12.84 -13.54 -11.65
C ASN A 118 11.66 -13.26 -12.59
N ILE A 119 10.43 -13.22 -12.06
CA ILE A 119 9.24 -12.92 -12.88
C ILE A 119 9.35 -11.52 -13.49
N LEU A 120 9.75 -10.51 -12.72
CA LEU A 120 9.84 -9.13 -13.18
C LEU A 120 11.01 -8.91 -14.15
N GLU A 121 12.18 -9.50 -13.88
CA GLU A 121 13.32 -9.43 -14.80
C GLU A 121 13.00 -10.10 -16.15
N ASN A 122 12.31 -11.25 -16.14
CA ASN A 122 11.83 -11.90 -17.37
C ASN A 122 10.81 -11.07 -18.14
N LYS A 123 10.17 -10.08 -17.50
CA LYS A 123 9.26 -9.11 -18.15
C LYS A 123 9.98 -7.83 -18.58
N GLY A 124 11.31 -7.76 -18.42
CA GLY A 124 12.15 -6.68 -18.91
C GLY A 124 12.41 -5.55 -17.91
N PHE A 125 12.04 -5.71 -16.64
CA PHE A 125 12.37 -4.72 -15.61
C PHE A 125 13.78 -4.94 -15.07
N SER A 126 14.46 -3.85 -14.71
CA SER A 126 15.60 -3.89 -13.80
C SER A 126 15.08 -3.96 -12.37
N VAL A 127 15.47 -4.98 -11.60
CA VAL A 127 14.95 -5.19 -10.25
C VAL A 127 16.04 -4.95 -9.21
N VAL A 128 15.69 -4.21 -8.16
CA VAL A 128 16.50 -4.07 -6.94
C VAL A 128 15.74 -4.67 -5.79
N SER A 129 16.30 -5.68 -5.12
CA SER A 129 15.66 -6.34 -3.97
C SER A 129 16.47 -6.11 -2.69
N VAL A 130 15.78 -5.81 -1.60
CA VAL A 130 16.39 -5.37 -0.34
C VAL A 130 15.74 -6.08 0.85
N CYS A 131 16.53 -6.90 1.54
CA CYS A 131 16.09 -7.67 2.72
C CYS A 131 15.98 -6.80 3.98
N CYS A 132 15.01 -7.11 4.85
CA CYS A 132 14.73 -6.32 6.05
C CYS A 132 15.89 -6.24 7.05
N LYS A 133 16.79 -7.24 7.09
CA LYS A 133 17.91 -7.29 8.03
C LYS A 133 19.20 -6.64 7.49
N LEU A 134 19.11 -5.85 6.41
CA LEU A 134 20.27 -5.19 5.81
C LEU A 134 21.01 -4.33 6.83
N GLY A 135 22.33 -4.27 6.69
CA GLY A 135 23.22 -3.60 7.63
C GLY A 135 23.51 -4.41 8.90
N ALA A 136 22.80 -5.52 9.14
CA ALA A 136 23.01 -6.42 10.28
C ALA A 136 23.16 -5.64 11.61
N THR A 137 22.21 -4.76 11.91
CA THR A 137 22.24 -3.97 13.14
C THR A 137 21.68 -4.79 14.31
N ALA A 138 22.40 -4.84 15.43
CA ALA A 138 21.93 -5.53 16.64
C ALA A 138 20.61 -4.93 17.16
N LYS A 139 19.68 -5.76 17.64
CA LYS A 139 18.40 -5.31 18.23
C LYS A 139 18.59 -4.40 19.46
N GLU A 140 19.67 -4.56 20.19
CA GLU A 140 20.05 -3.75 21.36
C GLU A 140 20.23 -2.27 20.98
N ARG A 141 20.48 -1.96 19.71
CA ARG A 141 20.57 -0.56 19.22
C ARG A 141 19.28 0.24 19.44
N ILE A 142 18.14 -0.44 19.56
CA ILE A 142 16.81 0.12 19.82
C ILE A 142 16.24 -0.36 21.16
N ASP A 143 17.12 -0.60 22.13
CA ASP A 143 16.79 -0.92 23.52
C ASP A 143 16.01 -2.23 23.73
N ILE A 144 16.08 -3.15 22.77
CA ILE A 144 15.57 -4.52 22.95
C ILE A 144 16.50 -5.27 23.90
N LYS A 145 15.93 -5.81 24.96
CA LYS A 145 16.67 -6.61 25.94
C LYS A 145 17.03 -7.98 25.37
N PRO A 146 18.14 -8.60 25.81
CA PRO A 146 18.51 -9.94 25.36
C PRO A 146 17.38 -10.96 25.47
N GLU A 147 16.58 -10.93 26.54
CA GLU A 147 15.48 -11.89 26.77
C GLU A 147 14.30 -11.71 25.79
N GLN A 148 14.25 -10.58 25.06
CA GLN A 148 13.25 -10.29 24.05
C GLN A 148 13.71 -10.70 22.63
N LYS A 149 14.90 -11.28 22.49
CA LYS A 149 15.37 -11.87 21.23
C LYS A 149 14.66 -13.20 20.96
N ILE A 150 14.38 -13.45 19.68
CA ILE A 150 13.63 -14.63 19.22
C ILE A 150 14.43 -15.90 19.49
N GLU A 151 15.74 -15.89 19.25
CA GLU A 151 16.60 -17.06 19.44
C GLU A 151 17.19 -17.15 20.87
N GLY A 152 16.79 -16.23 21.76
CA GLY A 152 17.25 -16.17 23.15
C GLY A 152 18.39 -15.16 23.41
N PRO A 153 18.70 -14.91 24.70
CA PRO A 153 19.54 -13.80 25.14
C PRO A 153 20.98 -13.86 24.63
N GLU A 154 21.55 -15.06 24.56
CA GLU A 154 22.94 -15.30 24.16
C GLU A 154 23.16 -15.29 22.64
N ARG A 155 22.10 -15.12 21.85
CA ARG A 155 22.19 -15.16 20.38
C ARG A 155 22.29 -13.75 19.81
N TRP A 156 23.03 -13.65 18.71
CA TRP A 156 22.98 -12.47 17.85
C TRP A 156 21.61 -12.44 17.16
N GLU A 157 20.97 -11.27 17.14
CA GLU A 157 19.78 -11.08 16.32
C GLU A 157 19.78 -9.68 15.70
N SER A 158 19.80 -9.63 14.38
CA SER A 158 19.68 -8.36 13.66
C SER A 158 18.24 -7.85 13.68
N MET A 159 18.06 -6.56 13.95
CA MET A 159 16.77 -5.88 13.81
C MET A 159 16.38 -5.72 12.34
N CYS A 160 15.08 -5.60 12.08
CA CYS A 160 14.60 -5.08 10.80
C CYS A 160 14.96 -3.59 10.68
N ASN A 161 15.42 -3.17 9.51
CA ASN A 161 15.84 -1.80 9.23
C ASN A 161 15.08 -1.23 8.01
N PRO A 162 13.78 -0.90 8.16
CA PRO A 162 12.97 -0.38 7.06
C PRO A 162 13.44 0.99 6.56
N ILE A 163 14.08 1.79 7.43
CA ILE A 163 14.68 3.07 7.03
C ILE A 163 15.79 2.80 6.02
N ALA A 164 16.74 1.92 6.33
CA ALA A 164 17.80 1.61 5.40
C ALA A 164 17.28 0.89 4.14
N GLN A 165 16.17 0.14 4.22
CA GLN A 165 15.53 -0.42 3.02
C GLN A 165 15.07 0.69 2.08
N ALA A 166 14.42 1.72 2.61
CA ALA A 166 13.98 2.87 1.81
C ALA A 166 15.16 3.65 1.23
N GLU A 167 16.20 3.92 2.02
CA GLU A 167 17.40 4.63 1.54
C GLU A 167 18.12 3.87 0.41
N VAL A 168 18.30 2.55 0.53
CA VAL A 168 18.93 1.74 -0.52
C VAL A 168 18.08 1.69 -1.79
N LEU A 169 16.76 1.67 -1.67
CA LEU A 169 15.86 1.69 -2.82
C LEU A 169 15.81 3.05 -3.54
N ASN A 170 16.12 4.14 -2.83
CA ASN A 170 16.16 5.50 -3.37
C ASN A 170 17.56 5.93 -3.90
N ALA A 171 18.59 5.09 -3.71
CA ALA A 171 19.94 5.31 -4.22
C ALA A 171 20.07 5.00 -5.73
#